data_AF-A0A920FM12-F1
#
_entry.id   AF-A0A920FM12-F1
#
_cell.length_a   1.000
_cell.length_b   1.000
_cell.length_c   1.000
_cell.angle_alpha   90.00
_cell.angle_beta   90.00
_cell.angle_gamma   90.00
#
_symmetry.space_group_name_H-M   'P 1'
#
loop_
_entity.id
_entity.type
_entity.pdbx_description
1 polymer ?
#
loop_
_entity_poly.entity_id
_entity_poly.type
_entity_poly.pdbx_seq_one_letter_code
_entity_poly.pdbx_strand_id
1 'polypeptide(L)'
;MPACYDYKDTIVEKNQLNKLAFESMRILNPLRVNEDSTWTFIMFADPYFQGALYNIGPPLIQKYGEDSASAIFERWSSCFAQNQVLFFETQQ
;
A
#
# COMPACT_ATOMS: atom_id res chain seq x y z
N MET A 1 -3.37 -3.06 -7.01
CA MET A 1 -4.10 -3.88 -6.03
C MET A 1 -5.60 -3.78 -6.30
N PRO A 2 -6.28 -4.85 -6.76
CA PRO A 2 -7.70 -4.78 -7.11
C PRO A 2 -8.61 -4.29 -5.95
N ALA A 3 -8.30 -4.68 -4.71
CA ALA A 3 -9.06 -4.22 -3.54
C ALA A 3 -9.06 -2.68 -3.37
N CYS A 4 -7.94 -2.02 -3.66
CA CYS A 4 -7.84 -0.56 -3.54
C CYS A 4 -8.64 0.18 -4.61
N TYR A 5 -8.68 -0.35 -5.84
CA TYR A 5 -9.46 0.25 -6.93
C TYR A 5 -10.97 0.07 -6.77
N ASP A 6 -11.40 -1.02 -6.11
CA ASP A 6 -12.81 -1.30 -5.85
C ASP A 6 -13.33 -0.65 -4.56
N TYR A 7 -12.44 -0.09 -3.73
CA TYR A 7 -12.78 0.45 -2.43
C TYR A 7 -13.69 1.68 -2.53
N LYS A 8 -14.73 1.69 -1.70
CA LYS A 8 -15.63 2.82 -1.50
C LYS A 8 -15.59 3.29 -0.05
N ASP A 9 -15.15 4.53 0.13
CA ASP A 9 -15.22 5.25 1.40
C ASP A 9 -16.66 5.69 1.67
N THR A 10 -17.03 5.76 2.95
CA THR A 10 -18.34 6.26 3.39
C THR A 10 -18.47 7.76 3.16
N ILE A 11 -17.35 8.48 3.07
CA ILE A 11 -17.28 9.90 2.71
C ILE A 11 -17.11 10.01 1.20
N VAL A 12 -18.11 10.54 0.51
CA VAL A 12 -18.17 10.56 -0.96
C VAL A 12 -16.99 11.32 -1.57
N GLU A 13 -16.60 12.44 -0.97
CA GLU A 13 -15.50 13.29 -1.42
C GLU A 13 -14.14 12.58 -1.34
N LYS A 14 -13.97 11.66 -0.37
CA LYS A 14 -12.75 10.86 -0.23
C LYS A 14 -12.57 9.85 -1.35
N ASN A 15 -13.65 9.39 -1.98
CA ASN A 15 -13.53 8.42 -3.08
C ASN A 15 -12.73 8.98 -4.25
N GLN A 16 -12.89 10.27 -4.57
CA GLN A 16 -12.10 10.92 -5.61
C GLN A 16 -10.62 11.04 -5.21
N LEU A 17 -10.34 11.43 -3.96
CA LEU A 17 -8.98 11.53 -3.44
C LEU A 17 -8.27 10.16 -3.40
N ASN A 18 -8.97 9.12 -2.95
CA ASN A 18 -8.47 7.74 -2.92
C ASN A 18 -8.13 7.25 -4.33
N LYS A 19 -9.01 7.52 -5.30
CA LYS A 19 -8.77 7.19 -6.70
C LYS A 19 -7.51 7.87 -7.23
N LEU A 20 -7.37 9.18 -7.04
CA LEU A 20 -6.18 9.93 -7.47
C LEU A 20 -4.90 9.39 -6.83
N ALA A 21 -4.95 9.10 -5.52
CA ALA A 21 -3.81 8.53 -4.81
C ALA A 21 -3.42 7.15 -5.37
N PHE A 22 -4.36 6.23 -5.56
CA PHE A 22 -4.06 4.90 -6.10
C PHE A 22 -3.58 4.96 -7.56
N GLU A 23 -4.10 5.87 -8.38
CA GLU A 23 -3.65 6.08 -9.76
C GLU A 23 -2.23 6.69 -9.84
N SER A 24 -1.81 7.45 -8.81
CA SER A 24 -0.46 8.02 -8.73
C SER A 24 0.62 7.00 -8.29
N MET A 25 0.20 5.88 -7.71
CA MET A 25 1.11 4.87 -7.18
C MET A 25 1.79 4.08 -8.31
N ARG A 26 3.11 3.96 -8.23
CA ARG A 26 3.94 3.24 -9.18
C ARG A 26 4.82 2.23 -8.45
N ILE A 27 4.89 1.01 -8.96
CA ILE A 27 5.80 -0.02 -8.44
C ILE A 27 6.90 -0.23 -9.49
N LEU A 28 8.15 0.01 -9.10
CA LEU A 28 9.31 -0.42 -9.86
C LEU A 28 9.64 -1.87 -9.47
N ASN A 29 9.56 -2.75 -10.45
CA ASN A 29 9.90 -4.15 -10.27
C ASN A 29 11.43 -4.32 -10.21
N PRO A 30 11.92 -5.27 -9.40
CA PRO A 30 13.35 -5.60 -9.38
C PRO A 30 13.81 -6.13 -10.74
N LEU A 31 14.96 -5.66 -11.21
CA LEU A 31 15.60 -6.19 -12.42
C LEU A 31 16.41 -7.47 -12.14
N ARG A 32 16.83 -7.67 -10.88
CA ARG A 32 17.62 -8.81 -10.41
C ARG A 32 17.40 -9.04 -8.91
N VAL A 33 17.71 -10.25 -8.46
CA VAL A 33 17.77 -10.59 -7.02
C VAL A 33 19.00 -9.91 -6.38
N ASN A 34 18.90 -9.58 -5.09
CA ASN A 34 20.01 -9.06 -4.30
C ASN A 34 21.04 -10.16 -3.98
N GLU A 35 22.25 -9.78 -3.55
CA GLU A 35 23.33 -10.74 -3.20
C GLU A 35 22.94 -11.66 -2.03
N ASP A 36 22.08 -11.19 -1.13
CA ASP A 36 21.55 -11.95 0.00
C ASP A 36 20.31 -12.80 -0.36
N SER A 37 20.02 -12.98 -1.65
CA SER A 37 18.85 -13.70 -2.17
C SER A 37 17.48 -13.07 -1.84
N THR A 38 17.45 -11.80 -1.43
CA THR A 38 16.20 -11.04 -1.24
C THR A 38 15.78 -10.28 -2.51
N TRP A 39 14.54 -9.80 -2.54
CA TRP A 39 14.00 -8.98 -3.61
C TRP A 39 13.65 -7.58 -3.10
N THR A 40 14.05 -6.54 -3.82
CA THR A 40 13.69 -5.16 -3.52
C THR A 40 12.68 -4.63 -4.52
N PHE A 41 11.50 -4.24 -4.02
CA PHE A 41 10.49 -3.52 -4.79
C PHE A 41 10.46 -2.07 -4.32
N ILE A 42 10.34 -1.12 -5.24
CA ILE A 42 10.24 0.30 -4.88
C ILE A 42 8.83 0.78 -5.25
N MET A 43 8.11 1.30 -4.26
CA MET A 43 6.81 1.91 -4.46
C MET A 43 6.93 3.43 -4.34
N PHE A 44 6.49 4.15 -5.37
CA PHE A 44 6.36 5.60 -5.37
C PHE A 44 4.88 5.98 -5.22
N ALA A 45 4.61 7.01 -4.44
CA ALA A 45 3.33 7.70 -4.40
C ALA A 45 3.62 9.20 -4.56
N ASP A 46 3.43 9.71 -5.78
CA ASP A 46 3.76 11.09 -6.14
C ASP A 46 2.76 11.61 -7.19
N PRO A 47 1.98 12.67 -6.90
CA PRO A 47 2.03 13.49 -5.67
C PRO A 47 1.32 12.87 -4.47
N TYR A 48 1.65 13.37 -3.26
CA TYR A 48 0.88 13.06 -2.05
C TYR A 48 -0.42 13.86 -2.02
N PHE A 49 -1.55 13.17 -2.04
CA PHE A 49 -2.88 13.74 -1.85
C PHE A 49 -3.28 13.70 -0.37
N GLN A 50 -3.29 14.87 0.28
CA GLN A 50 -3.71 14.99 1.67
C GLN A 50 -5.16 14.53 1.86
N GLY A 51 -5.39 13.68 2.87
CA GLY A 51 -6.72 13.14 3.19
C GLY A 51 -7.12 11.89 2.39
N ALA A 52 -6.31 11.46 1.42
CA ALA A 52 -6.50 10.18 0.75
C ALA A 52 -6.07 9.00 1.63
N LEU A 53 -6.58 7.81 1.30
CA LEU A 53 -6.31 6.56 1.99
C LEU A 53 -5.05 5.88 1.43
N TYR A 54 -4.00 5.79 2.25
CA TYR A 54 -2.77 5.06 1.93
C TYR A 54 -2.66 3.72 2.67
N ASN A 55 -3.67 3.37 3.47
CA ASN A 55 -3.71 2.11 4.22
C ASN A 55 -4.41 1.02 3.40
N ILE A 56 -3.79 -0.15 3.32
CA ILE A 56 -4.34 -1.31 2.60
C ILE A 56 -5.49 -2.01 3.35
N GLY A 57 -5.68 -1.70 4.63
CA GLY A 57 -6.62 -2.44 5.48
C GLY A 57 -8.09 -2.27 5.16
N PRO A 58 -8.63 -1.04 5.16
CA PRO A 58 -10.04 -0.83 4.84
C PRO A 58 -10.46 -1.41 3.48
N PRO A 59 -9.65 -1.29 2.40
CA PRO A 59 -9.92 -1.97 1.12
C PRO A 59 -9.99 -3.49 1.23
N LEU A 60 -9.07 -4.12 1.98
CA LEU A 60 -9.05 -5.58 2.15
C LEU A 60 -10.27 -6.07 2.93
N ILE A 61 -10.61 -5.41 4.04
CA ILE A 61 -11.77 -5.76 4.86
C ILE A 61 -13.06 -5.61 4.04
N GLN A 62 -13.22 -4.50 3.31
CA GLN A 62 -14.41 -4.27 2.50
C GLN A 62 -14.58 -5.34 1.40
N LYS A 63 -13.49 -5.80 0.79
CA LYS A 63 -13.54 -6.76 -0.31
C LYS A 63 -13.66 -8.21 0.15
N TYR A 64 -12.98 -8.59 1.22
CA TYR A 64 -12.81 -10.00 1.61
C TYR A 64 -13.42 -10.35 2.98
N GLY A 65 -13.91 -9.37 3.74
CA GLY A 65 -14.34 -9.54 5.13
C GLY A 65 -13.16 -9.59 6.10
N GLU A 66 -13.46 -9.49 7.39
CA GLU A 66 -12.46 -9.36 8.46
C GLU A 66 -11.51 -10.56 8.53
N ASP A 67 -12.04 -11.78 8.57
CA ASP A 67 -11.22 -13.00 8.72
C ASP A 67 -10.21 -13.16 7.59
N SER A 68 -10.67 -12.98 6.34
CA SER A 68 -9.80 -13.11 5.17
C SER A 68 -8.80 -11.96 5.08
N ALA A 69 -9.22 -10.74 5.40
CA ALA A 69 -8.31 -9.60 5.46
C ALA A 69 -7.24 -9.79 6.53
N SER A 70 -7.60 -10.34 7.69
CA SER A 70 -6.66 -10.65 8.78
C SER A 70 -5.59 -11.64 8.33
N ALA A 71 -5.98 -12.74 7.67
CA ALA A 71 -5.02 -13.72 7.14
C ALA A 71 -4.07 -13.11 6.08
N ILE A 72 -4.58 -12.19 5.25
CA ILE A 72 -3.73 -11.43 4.30
C ILE A 72 -2.77 -10.52 5.07
N PHE A 73 -3.25 -9.83 6.09
CA PHE A 73 -2.45 -8.95 6.94
C PHE A 73 -1.37 -9.67 7.71
N GLU A 74 -1.63 -10.86 8.24
CA GLU A 74 -0.63 -11.67 8.93
C GLU A 74 0.51 -12.07 7.98
N ARG A 75 0.16 -12.50 6.76
CA ARG A 75 1.16 -12.81 5.71
C ARG A 75 1.95 -11.59 5.29
N TRP A 76 1.28 -10.46 5.11
CA TRP A 76 1.94 -9.20 4.80
C TRP A 76 2.90 -8.81 5.94
N SER A 77 2.42 -8.80 7.17
CA SER A 77 3.19 -8.40 8.35
C SER A 77 4.37 -9.33 8.63
N SER A 78 4.26 -10.62 8.30
CA SER A 78 5.39 -11.54 8.45
C SER A 78 6.54 -11.26 7.48
N CYS A 79 6.27 -10.72 6.28
CA CYS A 79 7.31 -10.20 5.38
C CYS A 79 8.12 -9.04 6.02
N PHE A 80 7.49 -8.36 6.97
CA PHE A 80 7.99 -7.17 7.65
C PHE A 80 8.43 -7.44 9.09
N ALA A 81 8.41 -8.71 9.53
CA ALA A 81 8.81 -9.12 10.88
C ALA A 81 10.32 -9.10 11.12
N GLN A 82 11.12 -8.90 10.06
CA GLN A 82 12.55 -8.65 10.16
C GLN A 82 12.84 -7.15 10.38
N ASN A 83 14.08 -6.83 10.77
CA ASN A 83 14.50 -5.45 10.99
C ASN A 83 14.24 -4.58 9.75
N GLN A 84 13.45 -3.52 9.93
CA GLN A 84 13.20 -2.53 8.88
C GLN A 84 14.12 -1.34 9.06
N VAL A 85 14.67 -0.85 7.94
CA VAL A 85 15.38 0.43 7.90
C VAL A 85 14.44 1.46 7.31
N LEU A 86 14.06 2.46 8.11
CA LEU A 86 13.19 3.55 7.70
C LEU A 86 14.04 4.81 7.52
N PHE A 87 13.94 5.42 6.34
CA PHE A 87 14.55 6.72 6.05
C PHE A 87 13.44 7.77 5.99
N PHE A 88 13.50 8.75 6.89
CA PHE A 88 12.60 9.89 6.88
C PHE A 88 13.37 11.12 6.41
N GLU A 89 12.91 11.74 5.33
CA GLU A 89 13.44 13.02 4.86
C GLU A 89 12.30 14.04 4.89
N THR A 90 12.57 15.21 5.48
CA THR A 90 11.66 16.35 5.43
C THR A 90 12.00 17.14 4.18
N GLN A 91 11.09 17.19 3.21
CA GLN A 91 11.24 18.09 2.07
C GLN A 91 11.17 19.53 2.59
N GLN A 92 12.25 20.29 2.41
CA GLN A 92 12.35 21.73 2.71
C GLN A 92 11.78 22.56 1.58
#